data_AF-A0A966N6K0-F1
#
_entry.id   AF-A0A966N6K0-F1
#
_cell.length_a   1.000
_cell.length_b   1.000
_cell.length_c   1.000
_cell.angle_alpha   90.00
_cell.angle_beta   90.00
_cell.angle_gamma   90.00
#
_symmetry.space_group_name_H-M   'P 1'
#
loop_
_entity.id
_entity.type
_entity.pdbx_description
1 polymer ?
#
loop_
_entity_poly.entity_id
_entity_poly.type
_entity_poly.pdbx_seq_one_letter_code
_entity_poly.pdbx_strand_id
1 'polypeptide(L)' 'MAVHYPHPIIAKEGWPHVAIAGFVLFVVHSSFGGTWSWPFWIIFAFVLQFFRDP' A
#
# COMPACT_ATOMS: atom_id res chain seq x y z
N MET A 1 -30.59 -10.45 -5.64
CA MET A 1 -29.80 -11.06 -4.55
C MET A 1 -28.51 -10.26 -4.46
N ALA A 2 -28.28 -9.51 -3.37
CA ALA A 2 -27.02 -8.79 -3.22
C ALA A 2 -25.90 -9.81 -3.00
N VAL A 3 -24.93 -9.84 -3.91
CA VAL A 3 -23.73 -10.68 -3.75
C VAL A 3 -22.92 -10.07 -2.61
N HIS A 4 -22.95 -10.71 -1.44
CA HIS A 4 -22.04 -10.36 -0.36
C HIS A 4 -20.64 -10.78 -0.82
N TYR A 5 -19.82 -9.82 -1.28
CA TYR A 5 -18.42 -10.08 -1.61
C TYR A 5 -17.68 -10.41 -0.30
N PRO A 6 -17.29 -11.68 -0.04
CA PRO A 6 -16.61 -12.08 1.18
C PRO A 6 -15.08 -11.98 1.04
N HIS A 7 -14.61 -11.32 -0.02
CA HIS A 7 -13.20 -11.20 -0.36
C HIS A 7 -12.62 -9.93 0.27
N PRO A 8 -11.49 -10.03 0.98
CA PRO A 8 -10.77 -8.86 1.48
C PRO A 8 -10.40 -7.91 0.34
N ILE A 9 -10.35 -6.59 0.60
CA ILE A 9 -9.99 -5.59 -0.42
C ILE A 9 -8.52 -5.76 -0.88
N ILE A 10 -7.67 -6.26 0.00
CA ILE A 10 -6.26 -6.57 -0.28
C ILE A 10 -6.06 -8.05 0.01
N ALA A 11 -5.39 -8.74 -0.92
CA ALA A 11 -4.97 -10.13 -0.76
C ALA A 11 -4.26 -10.31 0.59
N LYS A 12 -4.58 -11.39 1.31
CA LYS A 12 -4.04 -11.62 2.67
C LYS A 12 -2.50 -11.65 2.69
N GLU A 13 -1.89 -12.12 1.60
CA GLU A 13 -0.43 -12.18 1.40
C GLU A 13 0.20 -10.81 1.09
N GLY A 14 -0.61 -9.84 0.67
CA GLY A 14 -0.18 -8.47 0.39
C GLY A 14 -0.01 -7.61 1.64
N TRP A 15 -0.63 -8.00 2.76
CA TRP A 15 -0.58 -7.23 4.01
C TRP A 15 0.85 -6.94 4.50
N PRO A 16 1.78 -7.91 4.56
CA PRO A 16 3.17 -7.64 4.94
C PRO A 16 3.86 -6.65 3.99
N HIS A 17 3.62 -6.77 2.69
CA HIS A 17 4.24 -5.93 1.66
C HIS A 17 3.74 -4.48 1.76
N VAL A 18 2.43 -4.29 1.90
CA VAL A 18 1.80 -2.98 2.10
C VAL A 18 2.28 -2.36 3.42
N ALA A 19 2.37 -3.13 4.50
CA ALA A 19 2.85 -2.65 5.78
C ALA A 19 4.31 -2.19 5.72
N ILE A 20 5.20 -2.97 5.09
CA ILE A 20 6.62 -2.61 4.94
C ILE A 20 6.77 -1.37 4.05
N ALA A 21 6.13 -1.35 2.89
CA ALA A 21 6.20 -0.22 1.97
C ALA A 21 5.63 1.07 2.62
N GLY A 22 4.52 0.95 3.34
CA GLY A 22 3.91 2.06 4.08
C GLY A 22 4.79 2.55 5.23
N PHE A 23 5.44 1.64 5.96
CA PHE A 23 6.36 2.01 7.03
C PHE A 23 7.59 2.76 6.51
N VAL A 24 8.21 2.27 5.44
CA VAL A 24 9.34 2.96 4.80
C VAL A 24 8.91 4.33 4.27
N LEU A 25 7.76 4.40 3.60
CA LEU A 25 7.20 5.67 3.14
C LEU A 25 7.00 6.64 4.31
N PHE A 26 6.40 6.18 5.41
CA PHE A 26 6.16 7.00 6.61
C PHE A 26 7.46 7.54 7.21
N VAL A 27 8.49 6.70 7.35
CA VAL A 27 9.80 7.10 7.88
C VAL A 27 10.45 8.14 6.97
N VAL A 28 10.47 7.90 5.66
CA VAL A 28 11.09 8.82 4.69
C VAL A 28 10.33 10.15 4.63
N HIS A 29 8.99 10.09 4.58
CA HIS A 29 8.15 11.29 4.55
C HIS A 29 8.31 12.13 5.82
N SER A 30 8.41 11.48 6.98
CA SER A 30 8.59 12.17 8.27
C SER A 30 9.99 12.74 8.45
N SER A 31 11.02 12.09 7.89
CA SER A 31 12.42 12.48 8.10
C SER A 31 12.94 13.48 7.05
N PHE A 32 12.51 13.33 5.79
CA PHE A 32 13.03 14.09 4.64
C PHE A 32 11.97 14.97 3.96
N GLY A 33 10.71 14.90 4.40
CA GLY A 33 9.61 15.68 3.88
C GLY A 33 8.99 15.15 2.58
N GLY A 34 7.90 15.81 2.15
CA GLY A 34 7.08 15.38 1.02
C GLY A 34 7.84 15.22 -0.30
N THR A 35 8.72 16.16 -0.64
CA THR A 35 9.45 16.17 -1.92
C THR A 35 10.36 14.95 -2.11
N TRP A 36 11.10 14.57 -1.06
CA TRP A 36 12.02 13.41 -1.12
C TRP A 36 11.30 12.07 -0.99
N SER A 37 10.07 12.07 -0.45
CA SER A 37 9.24 10.87 -0.34
C SER A 37 8.51 10.47 -1.61
N TRP A 38 8.52 11.32 -2.65
CA TRP A 38 7.75 11.09 -3.89
C TRP A 38 8.03 9.73 -4.57
N PRO A 39 9.29 9.26 -4.69
CA PRO A 39 9.55 7.93 -5.23
C PRO A 39 8.91 6.80 -4.40
N PHE A 40 8.89 6.96 -3.07
CA PHE A 40 8.29 5.97 -2.16
C PHE A 40 6.77 5.99 -2.22
N TRP A 41 6.14 7.14 -2.48
CA TRP A 41 4.71 7.24 -2.75
C TRP A 41 4.31 6.44 -3.99
N ILE A 42 5.08 6.54 -5.07
CA ILE A 42 4.83 5.77 -6.31
C ILE A 42 4.94 4.26 -6.04
N ILE A 43 5.99 3.83 -5.34
CA ILE A 43 6.19 2.42 -4.98
C ILE A 43 5.04 1.93 -4.10
N PHE A 44 4.65 2.70 -3.08
CA PHE A 44 3.56 2.34 -2.20
C PHE A 44 2.22 2.22 -2.95
N ALA A 45 1.93 3.16 -3.86
CA ALA A 45 0.74 3.09 -4.71
C ALA A 45 0.76 1.85 -5.62
N PHE A 46 1.90 1.51 -6.20
CA PHE A 46 2.06 0.30 -7.01
C PHE A 46 1.83 -0.98 -6.19
N VAL A 47 2.42 -1.08 -4.99
CA VAL A 47 2.23 -2.21 -4.07
C VAL A 47 0.76 -2.33 -3.65
N LEU A 48 0.12 -1.21 -3.32
CA LEU A 48 -1.32 -1.18 -3.02
C LEU A 48 -2.16 -1.69 -4.19
N GLN A 49 -1.86 -1.27 -5.41
CA GLN A 49 -2.60 -1.71 -6.60
C GLN A 49 -2.35 -3.18 -6.95
N PHE A 50 -1.12 -3.65 -6.80
CA PHE A 50 -0.74 -5.04 -7.09
C PHE A 50 -1.45 -6.05 -6.19
N PHE A 51 -1.59 -5.73 -4.90
CA PHE A 51 -2.25 -6.62 -3.93
C PHE A 51 -3.73 -6.33 -3.73
N ARG A 52 -4.27 -5.26 -4.33
CA ARG A 52 -5.71 -5.03 -4.33
C ARG A 52 -6.36 -6.13 -5.17
N ASP A 53 -7.30 -6.84 -4.59
CA ASP A 53 -8.10 -7.78 -5.38
C ASP A 53 -8.87 -6.99 -6.48
N PRO A 54 -8.92 -7.51 -7.73
CA PRO A 54 -9.50 -6.81 -8.89
C PRO A 54 -11.00 -6.50 -8.73
#